data_AF-A0A931UDR4-F1
#
_entry.id   AF-A0A931UDR4-F1
#
_cell.length_a   1.000
_cell.length_b   1.000
_cell.length_c   1.000
_cell.angle_alpha   90.00
_cell.angle_beta   90.00
_cell.angle_gamma   90.00
#
_symmetry.space_group_name_H-M   'P 1'
#
loop_
_entity.id
_entity.type
_entity.pdbx_description
1 polymer ?
#
loop_
_entity_poly.entity_id
_entity_poly.type
_entity_poly.pdbx_seq_one_letter_code
_entity_poly.pdbx_strand_id
1 'polypeptide(L)'
;MGFGRELFLDGVRGSLLPLLAGILLALPFVYPLWFPAAWLFMVPLFFAVHQSAALKRAFFLGWLAGGAANLLGFYWIDYTIRVFGGFPHGASQAIFLVFAAYGALPLAFFALLVR
;
A
#
# COMPACT_ATOMS: atom_id res chain seq x y z
N MET A 1 26.46 -18.20 -10.43
CA MET A 1 25.86 -17.65 -9.19
C MET A 1 24.40 -17.28 -9.46
N GLY A 2 23.47 -18.24 -9.41
CA GLY A 2 22.12 -18.03 -9.93
C GLY A 2 21.06 -18.98 -9.37
N PHE A 3 21.17 -19.37 -8.11
CA PHE A 3 20.25 -20.37 -7.51
C PHE A 3 19.43 -19.82 -6.33
N GLY A 4 19.75 -18.62 -5.83
CA GLY A 4 19.07 -18.02 -4.66
C GLY A 4 18.01 -16.96 -4.97
N ARG A 5 17.93 -16.45 -6.21
CA ARG A 5 16.98 -15.37 -6.56
C ARG A 5 15.58 -15.88 -6.90
N GLU A 6 15.45 -17.14 -7.33
CA GLU A 6 14.16 -17.67 -7.79
C GLU A 6 13.28 -18.15 -6.64
N LEU A 7 13.87 -18.62 -5.54
CA LEU A 7 13.15 -19.12 -4.36
C LEU A 7 12.57 -18.02 -3.46
N PHE A 8 12.96 -16.75 -3.64
CA PHE A 8 12.43 -15.61 -2.87
C PHE A 8 11.28 -14.89 -3.59
N LEU A 9 10.93 -15.33 -4.81
CA LEU A 9 9.98 -14.69 -5.72
C LEU A 9 8.56 -15.27 -5.67
N ASP A 10 8.26 -16.18 -4.74
CA ASP A 10 6.93 -16.75 -4.60
C ASP A 10 5.95 -15.71 -4.03
N GLY A 11 4.87 -15.46 -4.77
CA GLY A 11 4.01 -14.27 -4.70
C GLY A 11 3.41 -13.91 -3.33
N VAL A 12 3.47 -14.81 -2.34
CA VAL A 12 3.01 -14.57 -0.97
C VAL A 12 4.07 -13.84 -0.14
N ARG A 13 5.36 -14.22 -0.22
CA ARG A 13 6.44 -13.58 0.56
C ARG A 13 6.88 -12.24 -0.04
N GLY A 14 6.80 -12.10 -1.37
CA GLY A 14 7.06 -10.84 -2.07
C GLY A 14 6.04 -9.73 -1.77
N SER A 15 4.88 -10.08 -1.21
CA SER A 15 3.81 -9.13 -0.88
C SER A 15 3.89 -8.60 0.56
N LEU A 16 4.74 -9.16 1.42
CA LEU A 16 4.84 -8.74 2.82
C LEU A 16 5.51 -7.37 2.99
N LEU A 17 6.56 -7.11 2.21
CA LEU A 17 7.29 -5.84 2.24
C LEU A 17 6.44 -4.63 1.83
N PRO A 18 5.71 -4.64 0.70
CA PRO A 18 4.84 -3.52 0.38
C PRO A 18 3.71 -3.34 1.40
N LEU A 19 3.16 -4.42 1.98
CA LEU A 19 2.18 -4.30 3.06
C LEU A 19 2.78 -3.65 4.32
N LEU A 20 3.99 -4.04 4.72
CA LEU A 20 4.72 -3.39 5.81
C LEU A 20 4.97 -1.91 5.52
N ALA A 21 5.37 -1.58 4.29
CA ALA A 21 5.50 -0.18 3.86
C ALA A 21 4.16 0.57 4.03
N GLY A 22 3.06 -0.01 3.57
CA GLY A 22 1.73 0.59 3.73
C GLY A 22 1.35 0.82 5.19
N ILE A 23 1.63 -0.15 6.07
CA ILE A 23 1.38 -0.03 7.51
C ILE A 23 2.21 1.11 8.12
N LEU A 24 3.52 1.16 7.84
CA LEU A 24 4.42 2.21 8.33
C LEU A 24 3.97 3.60 7.86
N LEU A 25 3.51 3.70 6.62
CA LEU A 25 3.00 4.94 6.05
C LEU A 25 1.66 5.37 6.67
N ALA A 26 0.77 4.43 6.99
CA ALA A 26 -0.50 4.71 7.64
C ALA A 26 -0.36 5.09 9.12
N LEU A 27 0.67 4.58 9.80
CA LEU A 27 0.79 4.63 11.25
C LEU A 27 0.65 6.04 11.86
N PRO A 28 1.24 7.12 11.29
CA PRO A 28 1.08 8.47 11.84
C PRO A 28 -0.33 9.02 11.74
N PHE A 29 -1.13 8.55 10.78
CA PHE A 29 -2.52 8.99 10.61
C PHE A 29 -3.46 8.34 11.63
N VAL A 30 -3.05 7.21 12.20
CA VAL A 30 -3.75 6.54 13.31
C VAL A 30 -3.19 6.98 14.66
N TYR A 31 -1.86 7.10 14.77
CA TYR A 31 -1.14 7.45 15.99
C TYR A 31 -0.08 8.55 15.68
N PRO A 32 -0.42 9.85 15.83
CA PRO A 32 0.43 10.96 15.38
C PRO A 32 1.87 10.98 15.92
N LEU A 33 2.10 10.49 17.15
CA LEU A 33 3.44 10.41 17.75
C LEU A 33 4.40 9.50 16.96
N TRP A 34 3.89 8.61 16.13
CA TRP A 34 4.66 7.72 15.27
C TRP A 34 5.03 8.34 13.91
N PHE A 35 4.99 9.68 13.77
CA PHE A 35 5.39 10.37 12.54
C PHE A 35 6.72 9.92 11.90
N PRO A 36 7.76 9.44 12.64
CA PRO A 36 8.97 8.94 12.00
C PRO A 36 8.71 7.73 11.07
N ALA A 37 7.65 6.96 11.30
CA ALA A 37 7.28 5.81 10.47
C ALA A 37 6.94 6.20 9.02
N ALA A 38 6.46 7.42 8.77
CA ALA A 38 6.23 7.95 7.41
C ALA A 38 7.52 8.20 6.63
N TRP A 39 8.70 8.11 7.25
CA TRP A 39 9.98 8.07 6.55
C TRP A 39 10.46 6.62 6.36
N LEU A 40 10.26 5.79 7.38
CA LEU A 40 10.71 4.39 7.38
C LEU A 40 10.00 3.51 6.36
N PHE A 41 8.78 3.85 5.94
CA PHE A 41 8.06 3.08 4.92
C PHE A 41 8.82 2.92 3.60
N MET A 42 9.70 3.89 3.29
CA MET A 42 10.51 3.87 2.07
C MET A 42 11.44 2.66 2.03
N VAL A 43 11.96 2.21 3.17
CA VAL A 43 12.94 1.11 3.25
C VAL A 43 12.36 -0.21 2.72
N PRO A 44 11.25 -0.76 3.25
CA PRO A 44 10.67 -1.98 2.70
C PRO A 44 10.11 -1.80 1.29
N LEU A 45 9.62 -0.60 0.92
CA LEU A 45 9.14 -0.34 -0.43
C LEU A 45 10.28 -0.40 -1.46
N PHE A 46 11.37 0.35 -1.24
CA PHE A 46 12.52 0.36 -2.15
C PHE A 46 13.16 -1.02 -2.26
N PHE A 47 13.28 -1.74 -1.14
CA PHE A 47 13.80 -3.10 -1.15
C PHE A 47 12.94 -4.04 -2.00
N ALA A 48 11.61 -3.95 -1.90
CA ALA A 48 10.69 -4.76 -2.72
C ALA A 48 10.73 -4.38 -4.20
N VAL A 49 10.78 -3.08 -4.51
CA VAL A 49 10.73 -2.55 -5.88
C VAL A 49 12.05 -2.82 -6.63
N HIS A 50 13.22 -2.60 -6.02
CA HIS A 50 14.52 -2.88 -6.65
C HIS A 50 14.75 -4.36 -6.96
N GLN A 51 14.10 -5.26 -6.21
CA GLN A 51 14.14 -6.70 -6.51
C GLN A 51 13.24 -7.09 -7.69
N SER A 52 12.38 -6.19 -8.16
CA SER A 52 11.46 -6.48 -9.24
C SER A 52 12.10 -6.24 -10.61
N ALA A 53 12.13 -7.27 -11.47
CA ALA A 53 12.66 -7.16 -12.83
C ALA A 53 11.67 -6.55 -13.85
N ALA A 54 10.38 -6.45 -13.51
CA ALA A 54 9.33 -6.00 -14.41
C ALA A 54 8.63 -4.73 -13.91
N LEU A 55 8.41 -3.77 -14.81
CA LEU A 55 7.69 -2.51 -14.51
C LEU A 55 6.29 -2.78 -13.95
N LYS A 56 5.55 -3.73 -14.53
CA LYS A 56 4.22 -4.12 -14.03
C LYS A 56 4.26 -4.56 -12.56
N ARG A 57 5.33 -5.26 -12.16
CA ARG A 57 5.49 -5.72 -10.77
C ARG A 57 5.83 -4.57 -9.84
N ALA A 58 6.73 -3.65 -10.23
CA ALA A 58 7.00 -2.44 -9.44
C ALA A 58 5.75 -1.58 -9.24
N PHE A 59 4.96 -1.35 -10.30
CA PHE A 59 3.68 -0.65 -10.20
C PHE A 59 2.74 -1.33 -9.20
N PHE A 60 2.56 -2.66 -9.32
CA PHE A 60 1.71 -3.41 -8.42
C PHE A 60 2.19 -3.36 -6.96
N LEU A 61 3.50 -3.44 -6.71
CA LEU A 61 4.06 -3.34 -5.35
C LEU A 61 3.82 -1.95 -4.73
N GLY A 62 4.02 -0.88 -5.48
CA GLY A 62 3.71 0.48 -5.04
C GLY A 62 2.21 0.68 -4.82
N TRP A 63 1.38 0.14 -5.70
CA TRP A 63 -0.09 0.15 -5.57
C TRP A 63 -0.55 -0.62 -4.33
N LEU A 64 0.04 -1.78 -4.05
CA LEU A 64 -0.29 -2.59 -2.87
C LEU A 64 0.09 -1.86 -1.57
N ALA A 65 1.28 -1.24 -1.52
CA ALA A 65 1.70 -0.42 -0.38
C ALA A 65 0.78 0.79 -0.18
N GLY A 66 0.44 1.49 -1.26
CA GLY A 66 -0.44 2.66 -1.21
C GLY A 66 -1.86 2.27 -0.83
N GLY A 67 -2.36 1.14 -1.32
CA GLY A 67 -3.68 0.61 -0.97
C GLY A 67 -3.76 0.25 0.50
N ALA A 68 -2.77 -0.48 1.03
CA ALA A 68 -2.69 -0.77 2.45
C ALA A 68 -2.62 0.51 3.30
N ALA A 69 -1.82 1.50 2.88
CA ALA A 69 -1.75 2.78 3.56
C ALA A 69 -3.10 3.50 3.61
N ASN A 70 -3.82 3.52 2.48
CA ASN A 70 -5.12 4.19 2.41
C ASN A 70 -6.21 3.45 3.20
N LEU A 71 -6.25 2.11 3.11
CA LEU A 71 -7.23 1.31 3.85
C LEU A 71 -7.06 1.47 5.38
N LEU A 72 -5.82 1.53 5.86
CA LEU A 72 -5.52 1.65 7.28
C LEU A 72 -5.57 3.09 7.78
N GLY A 73 -4.96 4.04 7.06
CA GLY A 73 -4.91 5.45 7.48
C GLY A 73 -6.26 6.16 7.37
N PHE A 74 -7.14 5.68 6.49
CA PHE A 74 -8.45 6.26 6.23
C PHE A 74 -9.61 5.29 6.47
N TYR A 75 -9.43 4.27 7.34
CA TYR A 75 -10.49 3.29 7.65
C TYR A 75 -11.83 3.94 8.06
N TRP A 76 -11.77 5.13 8.65
CA TRP A 76 -12.92 5.92 9.09
C TRP A 76 -13.76 6.48 7.93
N ILE A 77 -13.26 6.50 6.70
CA ILE A 77 -14.02 6.99 5.53
C ILE A 77 -15.24 6.12 5.24
N ASP A 78 -15.22 4.80 5.52
CA ASP A 78 -16.42 3.96 5.42
C ASP A 78 -17.55 4.50 6.30
N TYR A 79 -17.24 4.92 7.53
CA TYR A 79 -18.25 5.51 8.42
C TYR A 79 -18.80 6.81 7.83
N THR A 80 -17.93 7.68 7.30
CA THR A 80 -18.32 8.94 6.67
C THR A 80 -19.24 8.71 5.46
N ILE A 81 -18.89 7.78 4.56
CA ILE A 81 -19.71 7.46 3.38
C ILE A 81 -21.09 6.95 3.80
N ARG A 82 -21.14 6.06 4.79
CA ARG A 82 -22.40 5.50 5.30
C ARG A 82 -23.28 6.54 5.97
N VAL A 83 -22.74 7.35 6.88
CA VAL A 83 -23.53 8.28 7.69
C VAL A 83 -23.95 9.52 6.90
N PHE A 84 -23.03 10.11 6.13
CA PHE A 84 -23.33 11.33 5.38
C PHE A 84 -23.86 11.06 3.97
N GLY A 85 -23.43 9.97 3.34
CA GLY A 85 -23.92 9.58 2.01
C GLY A 85 -25.21 8.75 2.04
N GLY A 86 -25.64 8.26 3.21
CA GLY A 86 -26.85 7.44 3.35
C GLY A 86 -26.74 6.05 2.71
N PHE A 87 -25.53 5.57 2.41
CA PHE A 87 -25.31 4.29 1.76
C PHE A 87 -25.44 3.11 2.74
N PRO A 88 -25.96 1.95 2.29
CA PRO A 88 -25.90 0.72 3.06
C PRO A 88 -24.45 0.24 3.21
N HIS A 89 -24.17 -0.58 4.23
CA HIS A 89 -22.80 -0.94 4.62
C HIS A 89 -21.97 -1.53 3.47
N GLY A 90 -22.51 -2.46 2.69
CA GLY A 90 -21.78 -3.07 1.57
C GLY A 90 -21.44 -2.09 0.44
N ALA A 91 -22.34 -1.15 0.13
CA ALA A 91 -22.07 -0.12 -0.88
C ALA A 91 -21.00 0.86 -0.40
N SER A 92 -21.06 1.25 0.88
CA SER A 92 -20.04 2.11 1.50
C SER A 92 -18.64 1.47 1.44
N GLN A 93 -18.53 0.19 1.80
CA GLN A 93 -17.27 -0.55 1.70
C GLN A 93 -16.76 -0.62 0.26
N ALA A 94 -17.63 -0.89 -0.72
CA ALA A 94 -17.23 -0.92 -2.13
C ALA A 94 -16.69 0.44 -2.61
N ILE A 95 -17.36 1.54 -2.24
CA ILE A 95 -16.90 2.90 -2.56
C ILE A 95 -15.55 3.18 -1.87
N PHE A 96 -15.40 2.79 -0.61
CA PHE A 96 -14.14 2.96 0.11
C PHE A 96 -12.98 2.16 -0.50
N LEU A 97 -13.24 0.94 -0.97
CA LEU A 97 -12.23 0.15 -1.70
C LEU A 97 -11.80 0.84 -3.00
N VAL A 98 -12.75 1.44 -3.75
CA VAL A 98 -12.43 2.23 -4.94
C VAL A 98 -11.61 3.47 -4.58
N PHE A 99 -11.98 4.17 -3.51
CA PHE A 99 -11.20 5.31 -2.99
C PHE A 99 -9.76 4.89 -2.66
N ALA A 100 -9.58 3.80 -1.91
CA ALA A 100 -8.25 3.33 -1.53
C ALA A 100 -7.42 2.86 -2.74
N ALA A 101 -8.05 2.16 -3.69
CA ALA A 101 -7.42 1.73 -4.94
C ALA A 101 -6.97 2.91 -5.81
N TYR A 102 -7.78 3.96 -5.89
CA TYR A 102 -7.45 5.20 -6.60
C TYR A 102 -6.36 5.99 -5.87
N GLY A 103 -6.49 6.16 -4.55
CA GLY A 103 -5.52 6.84 -3.70
C GLY A 103 -4.15 6.14 -3.63
N ALA A 104 -4.06 4.88 -4.06
CA ALA A 104 -2.82 4.14 -4.18
C ALA A 104 -2.02 4.47 -5.46
N LEU A 105 -2.65 5.08 -6.47
CA LEU A 105 -1.99 5.38 -7.75
C LEU A 105 -0.74 6.26 -7.64
N PRO A 106 -0.71 7.34 -6.82
CA PRO A 106 0.51 8.13 -6.63
C PRO A 106 1.70 7.28 -6.20
N LEU A 107 1.50 6.33 -5.27
CA LEU A 107 2.59 5.47 -4.81
C LEU A 107 2.95 4.38 -5.83
N ALA A 108 1.97 3.91 -6.61
CA ALA A 108 2.20 3.01 -7.74
C ALA A 108 3.09 3.66 -8.81
N PHE A 109 2.83 4.91 -9.17
CA PHE A 109 3.66 5.67 -10.11
C PHE A 109 5.02 6.01 -9.51
N PHE A 110 5.08 6.40 -8.23
CA PHE A 110 6.35 6.63 -7.54
C PHE A 110 7.24 5.39 -7.56
N ALA A 111 6.67 4.21 -7.32
CA ALA A 111 7.39 2.93 -7.39
C ALA A 111 8.00 2.65 -8.78
N LEU A 112 7.42 3.17 -9.87
CA LEU A 112 8.03 3.08 -11.20
C LEU A 112 9.25 3.98 -11.36
N LEU A 113 9.28 5.13 -10.69
CA LEU A 113 10.36 6.11 -10.78
C LEU A 113 11.61 5.70 -9.98
N VAL A 114 11.42 4.95 -8.90
CA VAL A 114 12.49 4.54 -7.97
C VAL A 114 12.97 3.10 -8.18
N ARG A 115 12.56 2.47 -9.28
CA ARG A 115 12.87 1.06 -9.57
C ARG A 115 14.29 0.87 -10.12
#